data_AF-A0A3P7JGI6-F1
#
_entry.id   AF-A0A3P7JGI6-F1
#
_cell.length_a   1.000
_cell.length_b   1.000
_cell.length_c   1.000
_cell.angle_alpha   90.00
_cell.angle_beta   90.00
_cell.angle_gamma   90.00
#
_symmetry.space_group_name_H-M   'P 1'
#
loop_
_entity.id
_entity.type
_entity.pdbx_description
1 polymer ?
#
loop_
_entity_poly.entity_id
_entity_poly.type
_entity_poly.pdbx_seq_one_letter_code
_entity_poly.pdbx_strand_id
1 'polypeptide(L)'
;MISASAVVSPEDTRIVEKWLLSHNFWALTGMQYAVESVKSVLLPYSVMTFKLQAEDAVHRAMLEQRTQAETWGSVEWAHGVEEEELTTRLAAAALFVYFNSNAVEWAHGVEEEELTTRLAAAALFVYFNSNAVIKKKL
;
A
#
# COMPACT_ATOMS: atom_id res chain seq x y z
N MET A 1 -14.77 24.06 -22.58
CA MET A 1 -14.71 24.39 -21.14
C MET A 1 -14.17 23.18 -20.40
N ILE A 2 -12.88 23.15 -20.11
CA ILE A 2 -12.32 22.36 -19.00
C ILE A 2 -11.45 23.37 -18.25
N SER A 3 -12.05 23.96 -17.21
CA SER A 3 -11.41 24.94 -16.35
C SER A 3 -10.32 24.23 -15.55
N ALA A 4 -9.12 24.84 -15.51
CA ALA A 4 -7.91 24.48 -14.76
C ALA A 4 -8.00 23.20 -13.90
N SER A 5 -7.24 22.17 -14.27
CA SER A 5 -6.91 21.06 -13.36
C SER A 5 -6.48 21.67 -12.02
N ALA A 6 -7.21 21.34 -10.96
CA ALA A 6 -7.01 21.90 -9.63
C ALA A 6 -5.59 21.58 -9.16
N VAL A 7 -4.69 22.56 -9.28
CA VAL A 7 -3.32 22.49 -8.79
C VAL A 7 -3.39 22.32 -7.28
N VAL A 8 -2.91 21.17 -6.77
CA VAL A 8 -2.74 20.93 -5.33
C VAL A 8 -1.97 22.10 -4.72
N SER A 9 -2.44 22.65 -3.60
CA SER A 9 -1.78 23.82 -3.03
C SER A 9 -0.34 23.49 -2.60
N PRO A 10 0.60 24.46 -2.66
CA PRO A 10 1.96 24.23 -2.17
C PRO A 10 2.00 23.84 -0.68
N GLU A 11 1.05 24.35 0.12
CA GLU A 11 0.97 24.02 1.54
C GLU A 11 0.53 22.56 1.75
N ASP A 12 -0.48 22.09 1.02
CA ASP A 12 -0.92 20.69 1.11
C ASP A 12 0.19 19.73 0.66
N THR A 13 0.92 20.10 -0.40
CA THR A 13 2.08 19.34 -0.89
C THR A 13 3.14 19.21 0.20
N ARG A 14 3.45 20.32 0.89
CA ARG A 14 4.43 20.34 1.98
C ARG A 14 4.00 19.49 3.19
N ILE A 15 2.70 19.43 3.48
CA ILE A 15 2.16 18.58 4.55
C ILE A 15 2.40 17.10 4.21
N VAL A 16 2.08 16.69 2.99
CA VAL A 16 2.29 15.31 2.52
C VAL A 16 3.78 14.97 2.48
N GLU A 17 4.62 15.87 1.95
CA GLU A 17 6.07 15.70 1.89
C GLU A 17 6.67 15.53 3.29
N LYS A 18 6.30 16.40 4.24
CA LYS A 18 6.78 16.30 5.63
C LYS A 18 6.40 14.96 6.27
N TRP A 19 5.20 14.47 6.00
CA TRP A 19 4.76 13.17 6.50
C TRP A 19 5.52 12.01 5.84
N LEU A 20 5.79 12.06 4.54
CA LEU A 20 6.61 11.04 3.87
C LEU A 20 8.04 11.04 4.44
N LEU A 21 8.66 12.22 4.55
CA LEU A 21 10.02 12.37 5.06
C LEU A 21 10.19 12.01 6.54
N SER A 22 9.10 11.84 7.31
CA SER A 22 9.20 11.34 8.69
C SER A 22 9.41 9.83 8.78
N HIS A 23 9.31 9.10 7.66
CA HIS A 23 9.52 7.65 7.61
C HIS A 23 10.95 7.31 7.21
N ASN A 24 11.47 6.19 7.73
CA ASN A 24 12.74 5.66 7.25
C ASN A 24 12.62 5.11 5.81
N PHE A 25 13.77 4.86 5.19
CA PHE A 25 13.83 4.40 3.79
C PHE A 25 13.03 3.11 3.51
N TRP A 26 13.05 2.15 4.43
CA TRP A 26 12.30 0.90 4.26
C TRP A 26 10.80 1.11 4.38
N ALA A 27 10.36 1.90 5.35
CA ALA A 27 8.96 2.32 5.47
C ALA A 27 8.51 3.10 4.22
N LEU A 28 9.36 3.97 3.65
CA LEU A 28 9.06 4.64 2.38
C LEU A 28 8.96 3.68 1.20
N THR A 29 9.79 2.64 1.14
CA THR A 29 9.72 1.61 0.09
C THR A 29 8.42 0.82 0.17
N GLY A 30 7.99 0.45 1.38
CA GLY A 30 6.69 -0.19 1.60
C GLY A 30 5.53 0.75 1.25
N MET A 31 5.65 2.03 1.60
CA MET A 31 4.66 3.04 1.24
C MET A 31 4.55 3.20 -0.29
N GLN A 32 5.67 3.26 -1.01
CA GLN A 32 5.68 3.32 -2.47
C GLN A 32 4.92 2.14 -3.08
N TYR A 33 5.20 0.92 -2.62
CA TYR A 33 4.50 -0.28 -3.09
C TYR A 33 2.98 -0.23 -2.84
N ALA A 34 2.56 0.29 -1.68
CA ALA A 34 1.16 0.52 -1.37
C ALA A 34 0.53 1.54 -2.33
N VAL A 35 1.20 2.68 -2.57
CA VAL A 35 0.72 3.74 -3.48
C VAL A 35 0.61 3.23 -4.91
N GLU A 36 1.56 2.43 -5.38
CA GLU A 36 1.54 1.86 -6.72
C GLU A 36 0.39 0.86 -6.91
N SER A 37 -0.03 0.19 -5.83
CA SER A 37 -1.15 -0.76 -5.84
C SER A 37 -2.49 -0.05 -5.98
N VAL A 38 -2.77 0.97 -5.16
CA VAL A 38 -4.09 1.66 -5.16
C VAL A 38 -4.10 3.01 -5.90
N LYS A 39 -2.99 3.38 -6.54
CA LYS A 39 -2.80 4.62 -7.31
C LYS A 39 -3.10 5.91 -6.52
N SER A 40 -2.93 5.89 -5.21
CA SER A 40 -3.23 7.02 -4.32
C SER A 40 -2.28 7.01 -3.13
N VAL A 41 -1.80 8.20 -2.72
CA VAL A 41 -1.00 8.36 -1.49
C VAL A 41 -1.87 8.45 -0.23
N LEU A 42 -3.10 8.96 -0.37
CA LEU A 42 -3.98 9.21 0.76
C LEU A 42 -4.68 7.94 1.27
N LEU A 43 -4.91 6.96 0.40
CA LEU A 43 -5.51 5.68 0.78
C LEU A 43 -4.55 4.86 1.67
N PRO A 44 -3.29 4.60 1.28
CA PRO A 44 -2.33 3.94 2.16
C PRO A 44 -2.04 4.76 3.41
N TYR A 45 -1.97 6.09 3.34
CA TYR A 45 -1.85 6.94 4.54
C TYR A 45 -2.96 6.64 5.56
N SER A 46 -4.20 6.50 5.09
CA SER A 46 -5.35 6.20 5.96
C SER A 46 -5.26 4.80 6.56
N VAL A 47 -4.71 3.82 5.82
CA VAL A 47 -4.46 2.46 6.33
C VAL A 47 -3.34 2.46 7.39
N MET A 48 -2.22 3.13 7.11
CA MET A 48 -1.07 3.23 8.05
C MET A 48 -1.42 3.97 9.34
N THR A 49 -2.39 4.89 9.28
CA THR A 49 -2.90 5.63 10.44
C THR A 49 -4.12 4.95 11.09
N PHE A 50 -4.42 3.70 10.71
CA PHE A 50 -5.53 2.89 11.23
C PHE A 50 -6.92 3.55 11.10
N LYS A 51 -7.09 4.46 10.13
CA LYS A 51 -8.36 5.12 9.84
C LYS A 51 -9.23 4.33 8.86
N LEU A 52 -8.62 3.43 8.09
CA LEU A 52 -9.27 2.53 7.15
C LEU A 52 -8.63 1.15 7.21
N GLN A 53 -9.43 0.10 6.98
CA GLN A 53 -8.89 -1.21 6.68
C GLN A 53 -8.39 -1.26 5.23
N ALA A 54 -7.51 -2.22 4.92
CA ALA A 54 -6.96 -2.38 3.57
C ALA A 54 -8.08 -2.66 2.54
N GLU A 55 -9.04 -3.50 2.89
CA GLU A 55 -10.22 -3.82 2.07
C GLU A 55 -11.03 -2.55 1.75
N ASP A 56 -11.39 -1.75 2.76
CA ASP A 56 -12.11 -0.49 2.58
C ASP A 56 -11.35 0.50 1.68
N ALA A 57 -10.02 0.54 1.79
CA ALA A 57 -9.19 1.40 0.98
C ALA A 57 -9.16 0.94 -0.49
N VAL A 58 -9.07 -0.36 -0.75
CA VAL A 58 -9.16 -0.94 -2.11
C VAL A 58 -10.54 -0.72 -2.71
N HIS A 59 -11.59 -0.93 -1.92
CA HIS A 59 -12.97 -0.66 -2.31
C HIS A 59 -13.17 0.78 -2.81
N ARG A 60 -12.52 1.75 -2.14
CA ARG A 60 -12.51 3.17 -2.54
C ARG A 60 -11.63 3.43 -3.76
N ALA A 61 -10.49 2.76 -3.88
CA ALA A 61 -9.61 2.86 -5.04
C ALA A 61 -10.32 2.39 -6.32
N MET A 62 -11.19 1.39 -6.20
CA MET A 62 -11.89 0.73 -7.30
C MET A 62 -13.23 1.39 -7.66
N LEU A 63 -13.59 2.54 -7.07
CA LEU A 63 -14.93 3.13 -7.21
C LEU A 63 -15.41 3.22 -8.66
N GLU A 64 -14.57 3.73 -9.56
CA GLU A 64 -14.91 3.83 -10.99
C GLU A 64 -15.21 2.45 -11.59
N GLN A 65 -14.32 1.48 -11.40
CA GLN A 65 -14.48 0.13 -11.93
C GLN A 65 -15.74 -0.54 -11.39
N ARG A 66 -16.07 -0.33 -10.11
CA ARG A 66 -17.27 -0.88 -9.47
C ARG A 66 -18.53 -0.30 -10.10
N THR A 67 -18.57 1.03 -10.25
CA THR A 67 -19.70 1.72 -10.92
C THR A 67 -19.85 1.28 -12.37
N GLN A 68 -18.74 1.05 -13.07
CA GLN A 68 -18.76 0.53 -14.44
C GLN A 68 -19.32 -0.91 -14.49
N ALA A 69 -18.91 -1.78 -13.57
CA ALA A 69 -19.42 -3.14 -13.46
C ALA A 69 -20.92 -3.18 -13.09
N GLU A 70 -21.40 -2.27 -12.24
CA GLU A 70 -22.83 -2.12 -11.95
C GLU A 70 -23.64 -1.69 -13.18
N THR A 71 -23.05 -0.85 -14.04
CA THR A 71 -23.72 -0.32 -15.23
C THR A 71 -23.69 -1.30 -16.40
N TRP A 72 -22.59 -2.04 -16.58
CA TRP A 72 -22.33 -2.87 -17.76
C TRP A 72 -22.22 -4.38 -17.48
N GLY A 73 -22.40 -4.78 -16.22
CA GLY A 73 -22.23 -6.15 -15.75
C GLY A 73 -20.80 -6.44 -15.27
N SER A 74 -20.68 -7.35 -14.31
CA SER A 74 -19.40 -7.82 -13.77
C SER A 74 -18.87 -9.04 -14.52
N VAL A 75 -17.54 -9.12 -14.64
CA VAL A 75 -16.83 -10.36 -14.94
C VAL A 75 -16.28 -10.92 -13.63
N GLU A 76 -17.07 -11.78 -12.97
CA GLU A 76 -16.82 -12.33 -11.62
C GLU A 76 -15.39 -12.85 -11.39
N TRP A 77 -14.81 -13.53 -12.39
CA TRP A 77 -13.46 -14.13 -12.30
C TRP A 77 -12.31 -13.12 -12.46
N ALA A 78 -12.56 -11.93 -12.99
CA ALA A 78 -11.54 -10.89 -13.15
C ALA A 78 -11.59 -9.87 -12.01
N HIS A 79 -12.79 -9.38 -11.67
CA HIS A 79 -12.92 -8.30 -10.68
C HIS A 79 -12.74 -8.79 -9.24
N GLY A 80 -13.22 -9.99 -8.91
CA GLY A 80 -13.00 -10.55 -7.56
C GLY A 80 -11.53 -10.87 -7.30
N VAL A 81 -10.81 -11.36 -8.32
CA VAL A 81 -9.37 -11.64 -8.20
C VAL A 81 -8.57 -10.35 -8.03
N GLU A 82 -8.91 -9.30 -8.77
CA GLU A 82 -8.23 -8.01 -8.67
C GLU A 82 -8.42 -7.35 -7.30
N GLU A 83 -9.65 -7.38 -6.76
CA GLU A 83 -9.94 -6.84 -5.42
C GLU A 83 -9.12 -7.54 -4.32
N GLU A 84 -9.07 -8.88 -4.35
CA GLU A 84 -8.29 -9.68 -3.40
C GLU A 84 -6.78 -9.47 -3.56
N GLU A 85 -6.30 -9.37 -4.81
CA GLU A 85 -4.90 -9.11 -5.12
C GLU A 85 -4.48 -7.74 -4.59
N LEU A 86 -5.25 -6.69 -4.87
CA LEU A 86 -4.99 -5.33 -4.38
C LEU A 86 -5.04 -5.26 -2.85
N THR A 87 -6.01 -5.94 -2.24
CA THR A 87 -6.16 -5.99 -0.77
C THR A 87 -4.95 -6.66 -0.13
N THR A 88 -4.52 -7.80 -0.68
CA THR A 88 -3.32 -8.51 -0.23
C THR A 88 -2.07 -7.65 -0.35
N ARG A 89 -1.89 -6.96 -1.49
CA ARG A 89 -0.75 -6.06 -1.69
C ARG A 89 -0.73 -4.93 -0.67
N LEU A 90 -1.87 -4.26 -0.48
CA LEU A 90 -1.98 -3.12 0.43
C LEU A 90 -1.77 -3.55 1.89
N ALA A 91 -2.33 -4.68 2.31
CA ALA A 91 -2.15 -5.24 3.65
C ALA A 91 -0.69 -5.65 3.91
N ALA A 92 -0.05 -6.33 2.95
CA ALA A 92 1.35 -6.71 3.07
C ALA A 92 2.27 -5.48 3.15
N ALA A 93 2.00 -4.45 2.36
CA ALA A 93 2.70 -3.17 2.43
C ALA A 93 2.51 -2.50 3.80
N ALA A 94 1.28 -2.49 4.32
CA ALA A 94 0.95 -1.94 5.64
C ALA A 94 1.74 -2.62 6.77
N LEU A 95 1.78 -3.95 6.77
CA LEU A 95 2.58 -4.71 7.72
C LEU A 95 4.08 -4.38 7.61
N PHE A 96 4.60 -4.31 6.38
CA PHE A 96 6.01 -3.98 6.15
C PHE A 96 6.37 -2.59 6.67
N VAL A 97 5.56 -1.58 6.38
CA VAL A 97 5.77 -0.22 6.89
C VAL A 97 5.65 -0.17 8.41
N TYR A 98 4.66 -0.86 8.98
CA TYR A 98 4.48 -0.94 10.43
C TYR A 98 5.71 -1.52 11.12
N PHE A 99 6.23 -2.67 10.66
CA PHE A 99 7.41 -3.28 11.26
C PHE A 99 8.64 -2.41 11.11
N ASN A 100 8.87 -1.79 9.94
CA ASN A 100 10.04 -0.93 9.76
C ASN A 100 9.93 0.39 10.52
N SER A 101 8.73 0.89 10.81
CA SER A 101 8.53 2.11 11.60
C SER A 101 8.68 1.87 13.10
N ASN A 102 8.38 0.66 13.58
CA ASN A 102 8.44 0.31 15.00
C ASN A 102 9.65 -0.59 15.37
N ALA A 103 10.44 -1.07 14.41
CA ALA A 103 11.56 -2.00 14.64
C ALA A 103 12.59 -1.48 15.66
N VAL A 104 12.77 -0.16 15.76
CA VAL A 104 13.72 0.45 16.70
C VAL A 104 13.27 0.27 18.16
N GLU A 105 11.95 0.23 18.42
CA GLU A 105 11.40 0.13 19.78
C GLU A 105 11.51 -1.29 20.34
N TRP A 106 11.42 -2.31 19.48
CA TRP A 106 11.49 -3.73 19.84
C TRP A 106 12.93 -4.26 19.90
N ALA A 107 13.89 -3.52 19.34
CA ALA A 107 15.30 -3.90 19.27
C ALA A 107 16.10 -3.64 20.54
N HIS A 108 15.52 -3.00 21.57
CA HIS A 108 16.20 -2.72 22.85
C HIS A 108 16.59 -3.98 23.67
N GLY A 109 16.44 -5.19 23.12
CA GLY A 109 16.90 -6.44 23.76
C GLY A 109 17.07 -7.64 22.81
N VAL A 110 17.15 -7.44 21.50
CA VAL A 110 17.26 -8.53 20.51
C VAL A 110 18.54 -8.35 19.70
N GLU A 111 19.34 -9.41 19.56
CA GLU A 111 20.61 -9.37 18.79
C GLU A 111 20.34 -9.00 17.31
N GLU A 112 21.21 -8.13 16.74
CA GLU A 112 21.06 -7.56 15.39
C GLU A 112 20.76 -8.61 14.30
N GLU A 113 21.34 -9.81 14.44
CA GLU A 113 21.23 -10.89 13.46
C GLU A 113 19.80 -11.47 13.35
N GLU A 114 19.04 -11.51 14.45
CA GLU A 114 17.67 -12.01 14.47
C GLU A 114 16.69 -10.99 13.87
N LEU A 115 16.91 -9.69 14.12
CA LEU A 115 16.13 -8.60 13.52
C LEU A 115 16.31 -8.55 12.00
N THR A 116 17.53 -8.68 11.50
CA THR A 116 17.79 -8.78 10.06
C THR A 116 17.09 -9.99 9.45
N THR A 117 17.03 -11.12 10.15
CA THR A 117 16.37 -12.33 9.67
C THR A 117 14.85 -12.17 9.60
N ARG A 118 14.24 -11.52 10.60
CA ARG A 118 12.79 -11.29 10.67
C ARG A 118 12.32 -10.22 9.68
N LEU A 119 13.10 -9.14 9.51
CA LEU A 119 12.87 -8.15 8.47
C LEU A 119 13.09 -8.73 7.07
N ALA A 120 14.12 -9.56 6.88
CA ALA A 120 14.36 -10.27 5.63
C ALA A 120 13.21 -11.24 5.31
N ALA A 121 12.61 -11.92 6.29
CA ALA A 121 11.46 -12.79 6.08
C ALA A 121 10.19 -12.02 5.67
N ALA A 122 9.92 -10.87 6.30
CA ALA A 122 8.83 -9.98 5.89
C ALA A 122 9.07 -9.39 4.49
N ALA A 123 10.29 -8.97 4.20
CA ALA A 123 10.70 -8.50 2.87
C ALA A 123 10.60 -9.63 1.82
N LEU A 124 11.01 -10.86 2.16
CA LEU A 124 10.85 -12.05 1.32
C LEU A 124 9.37 -12.31 1.06
N PHE A 125 8.50 -12.24 2.07
CA PHE A 125 7.07 -12.46 1.92
C PHE A 125 6.43 -11.45 0.96
N VAL A 126 6.83 -10.17 1.05
CA VAL A 126 6.41 -9.12 0.11
C VAL A 126 6.98 -9.34 -1.29
N TYR A 127 8.28 -9.67 -1.39
CA TYR A 127 8.96 -9.94 -2.66
C TYR A 127 8.41 -11.18 -3.37
N PHE A 128 8.10 -12.25 -2.62
CA PHE A 128 7.51 -13.48 -3.15
C PHE A 128 6.06 -13.27 -3.55
N ASN A 129 5.25 -12.51 -2.79
CA ASN A 129 3.90 -12.14 -3.23
C ASN A 129 3.92 -11.31 -4.52
N SER A 130 4.88 -10.38 -4.64
CA SER A 130 5.06 -9.58 -5.86
C SER A 130 5.42 -10.45 -7.08
N ASN A 131 6.22 -11.50 -6.89
CA ASN A 131 6.68 -12.39 -7.98
C ASN A 131 5.76 -13.60 -8.24
N ALA A 132 4.91 -14.00 -7.29
CA ALA A 132 3.94 -15.09 -7.47
C ALA A 132 2.85 -14.71 -8.48
N VAL A 133 2.51 -13.43 -8.58
CA VAL A 133 1.61 -12.90 -9.63
C VAL A 133 2.26 -13.00 -11.02
N ILE A 134 3.59 -12.86 -11.12
CA ILE A 134 4.33 -12.87 -12.40
C ILE A 134 4.48 -14.30 -12.95
N LYS A 135 4.55 -15.33 -12.10
CA LYS A 135 4.76 -16.73 -12.54
C LYS A 135 3.49 -17.50 -12.92
N LYS A 136 2.30 -16.88 -12.88
CA LYS A 136 1.05 -17.48 -13.41
C LYS A 136 0.75 -17.09 -14.88
N LYS A 137 1.66 -16.37 -15.56
CA LYS A 137 1.52 -15.96 -16.97
C LYS A 137 2.59 -16.52 -17.93
N LEU A 138 3.22 -17.64 -17.59
CA LEU A 138 4.04 -18.43 -18.53
C LEU A 138 3.57 -19.88 -18.54
#